data_AF-A0A917YSA5-F1
#
_entry.id   AF-A0A917YSA5-F1
#
_cell.length_a   1.000
_cell.length_b   1.000
_cell.length_c   1.000
_cell.angle_alpha   90.00
_cell.angle_beta   90.00
_cell.angle_gamma   90.00
#
_symmetry.space_group_name_H-M   'P 1'
#
loop_
_entity.id
_entity.type
_entity.pdbx_description
1 polymer ?
#
loop_
_entity_poly.entity_id
_entity_poly.type
_entity_poly.pdbx_seq_one_letter_code
_entity_poly.pdbx_strand_id
1 'polypeptide(L)'
;MPDPKTTVDVVVLTMNDRPDAFPRAMASLLAQRGVDLRVVVVGNGVEPDHVPAGVRAVTLPANEGIPQGRNVGAGMPTSTGSSPATGSGSPTAACPLF
;
A
#
# COMPACT_ATOMS: atom_id res chain seq x y z
N MET A 1 27.67 10.31 3.47
CA MET A 1 26.77 9.18 3.78
C MET A 1 25.36 9.65 3.48
N PRO A 2 24.49 8.87 2.81
CA PRO A 2 23.09 9.27 2.71
C PRO A 2 22.52 9.39 4.11
N ASP A 3 21.91 10.52 4.43
CA ASP A 3 21.21 10.71 5.70
C ASP A 3 20.10 9.66 5.81
N PRO A 4 19.86 9.09 7.01
CA PRO A 4 18.75 8.18 7.22
C PRO A 4 17.45 8.91 6.87
N LYS A 5 16.79 8.46 5.80
CA LYS A 5 15.52 9.04 5.37
C LYS A 5 14.45 8.70 6.39
N THR A 6 13.75 9.72 6.86
CA THR A 6 12.58 9.55 7.70
C THR A 6 11.51 8.81 6.91
N THR A 7 11.04 7.69 7.45
CA THR A 7 9.88 6.98 6.90
C THR A 7 8.61 7.69 7.32
N VAL A 8 7.70 7.94 6.37
CA VAL A 8 6.41 8.58 6.62
C VAL A 8 5.28 7.74 6.03
N ASP A 9 4.33 7.36 6.88
CA ASP A 9 3.10 6.70 6.48
C ASP A 9 2.03 7.74 6.14
N VAL A 10 1.45 7.63 4.94
CA VAL A 10 0.44 8.56 4.43
C VAL A 10 -0.86 7.81 4.19
N VAL A 11 -1.91 8.27 4.88
CA VAL A 11 -3.27 7.74 4.69
C VAL A 11 -4.08 8.72 3.84
N VAL A 12 -4.57 8.24 2.69
CA VAL A 12 -5.39 9.02 1.76
C VAL A 12 -6.81 8.47 1.79
N LEU A 13 -7.74 9.24 2.36
CA LEU A 13 -9.16 8.87 2.38
C LEU A 13 -9.86 9.40 1.12
N THR A 14 -10.63 8.56 0.42
CA THR A 14 -11.34 8.91 -0.82
C THR A 14 -12.77 8.37 -0.83
N MET A 15 -13.68 9.04 -1.56
CA MET A 15 -15.02 8.57 -1.92
C MET A 15 -15.21 8.48 -3.44
N ASN A 16 -14.12 8.49 -4.23
CA ASN A 16 -14.11 8.51 -5.72
C ASN A 16 -14.88 9.68 -6.37
N ASP A 17 -15.20 10.73 -5.62
CA ASP A 17 -15.94 11.89 -6.10
C ASP A 17 -15.04 12.98 -6.73
N ARG A 18 -13.73 12.70 -6.87
CA ARG A 18 -12.70 13.64 -7.35
C ARG A 18 -11.71 12.98 -8.32
N PRO A 19 -12.17 12.50 -9.49
CA PRO A 19 -11.33 11.73 -10.43
C PRO A 19 -10.13 12.50 -11.00
N ASP A 20 -10.20 13.84 -11.10
CA ASP A 20 -9.07 14.65 -11.60
C ASP A 20 -8.10 15.12 -10.50
N ALA A 21 -8.60 15.29 -9.27
CA ALA A 21 -7.79 15.81 -8.17
C ALA A 21 -7.03 14.68 -7.46
N PHE A 22 -7.62 13.49 -7.38
CA PHE A 22 -7.00 12.34 -6.72
C PHE A 22 -5.67 11.92 -7.38
N PRO A 23 -5.59 11.68 -8.71
CA PRO A 23 -4.32 11.34 -9.35
C PRO A 23 -3.25 12.44 -9.21
N ARG A 24 -3.67 13.71 -9.23
CA ARG A 24 -2.76 14.85 -9.01
C ARG A 24 -2.20 14.88 -7.59
N ALA A 25 -3.06 14.64 -6.58
CA ALA A 25 -2.62 14.52 -5.19
C ALA A 25 -1.65 13.35 -5.01
N MET A 26 -1.94 12.19 -5.61
CA MET A 26 -1.07 11.01 -5.57
C MET A 26 0.27 11.26 -6.27
N ALA A 27 0.27 11.91 -7.44
CA ALA A 27 1.52 12.28 -8.12
C ALA A 27 2.38 13.24 -7.28
N SER A 28 1.76 14.20 -6.61
CA SER A 28 2.44 15.12 -5.69
C SER A 28 3.04 14.40 -4.47
N LEU A 29 2.31 13.42 -3.91
CA LEU A 29 2.81 12.57 -2.83
C LEU A 29 3.98 11.72 -3.31
N LEU A 30 3.89 11.05 -4.44
CA LEU A 30 4.98 10.19 -4.94
C LEU A 30 6.22 10.97 -5.38
N ALA A 31 6.10 12.28 -5.62
CA ALA A 31 7.22 13.16 -5.99
C ALA A 31 8.04 13.67 -4.79
N GLN A 32 7.67 13.34 -3.55
CA GLN A 32 8.41 13.79 -2.36
C GLN A 32 9.83 13.23 -2.35
N ARG A 33 10.79 14.04 -1.88
CA ARG A 33 12.22 13.69 -1.81
C ARG A 33 12.72 13.80 -0.37
N GLY A 34 13.71 12.99 -0.03
CA GLY A 34 14.31 12.98 1.31
C GLY A 34 13.53 12.20 2.36
N VAL A 35 12.43 11.56 1.98
CA VAL A 35 11.61 10.69 2.84
C VAL A 35 11.32 9.38 2.12
N ASP A 36 11.09 8.33 2.90
CA ASP A 36 10.58 7.06 2.38
C ASP A 36 9.09 6.99 2.66
N LEU A 37 8.27 7.15 1.61
CA LEU A 37 6.83 7.21 1.74
C LEU A 37 6.19 5.83 1.63
N ARG A 38 5.20 5.59 2.49
CA ARG A 38 4.34 4.42 2.45
C ARG A 38 2.90 4.89 2.41
N VAL A 39 2.23 4.68 1.29
CA VAL A 39 0.91 5.25 1.05
C VAL A 39 -0.15 4.17 1.16
N VAL A 40 -1.22 4.47 1.90
CA VAL A 40 -2.43 3.66 2.03
C VAL A 40 -3.62 4.51 1.60
N VAL A 41 -4.36 4.04 0.59
CA VAL A 41 -5.60 4.65 0.12
C VAL A 41 -6.77 3.94 0.77
N VAL A 42 -7.67 4.68 1.39
CA VAL A 42 -8.87 4.16 2.04
C VAL A 42 -10.10 4.69 1.30
N GLY A 43 -10.85 3.79 0.69
CA GLY A 43 -12.12 4.05 0.04
C GLY A 43 -13.24 3.99 1.06
N ASN A 44 -13.87 5.13 1.31
CA ASN A 44 -14.88 5.27 2.35
C ASN A 44 -16.27 4.95 1.78
N GLY A 45 -16.67 3.67 1.82
CA GLY A 45 -17.92 3.19 1.22
C GLY A 45 -17.85 2.96 -0.29
N VAL A 46 -16.67 3.02 -0.89
CA VAL A 46 -16.42 2.79 -2.32
C VAL A 46 -15.10 2.06 -2.52
N GLU A 47 -15.00 1.28 -3.60
CA GLU A 47 -13.72 0.69 -4.01
C GLU A 47 -12.80 1.77 -4.61
N PRO A 48 -11.60 2.02 -4.08
CA PRO A 48 -10.72 3.06 -4.59
C PRO A 48 -10.34 2.85 -6.06
N ASP A 49 -10.69 3.81 -6.92
CA ASP A 49 -10.26 3.82 -8.31
C ASP A 49 -8.92 4.56 -8.48
N HIS A 50 -8.19 4.25 -9.56
CA HIS A 50 -6.96 4.94 -9.95
C HIS A 50 -5.80 4.86 -8.95
N VAL A 51 -5.73 3.78 -8.16
CA VAL A 51 -4.63 3.57 -7.22
C VAL A 51 -3.32 3.25 -7.99
N PRO A 52 -2.23 4.00 -7.77
CA PRO A 52 -0.95 3.73 -8.43
C PRO A 52 -0.35 2.37 -8.03
N ALA A 53 0.42 1.77 -8.93
CA ALA A 53 1.14 0.53 -8.64
C ALA A 53 2.10 0.73 -7.44
N GLY A 54 2.05 -0.20 -6.48
CA GLY A 54 2.88 -0.15 -5.26
C GLY A 54 2.25 0.61 -4.08
N VAL A 55 1.05 1.19 -4.26
CA VAL A 55 0.26 1.79 -3.18
C VAL A 55 -0.76 0.76 -2.65
N ARG A 56 -0.95 0.70 -1.34
CA ARG A 56 -1.96 -0.19 -0.75
C ARG A 56 -3.33 0.47 -0.80
N ALA A 57 -4.37 -0.28 -1.14
CA ALA A 57 -5.75 0.18 -1.14
C ALA A 57 -6.58 -0.62 -0.14
N VAL A 58 -7.54 0.05 0.49
CA VAL A 58 -8.47 -0.51 1.48
C VAL A 58 -9.85 0.00 1.14
N THR A 59 -10.83 -0.88 1.17
CA THR A 59 -12.23 -0.52 0.95
C THR A 59 -12.98 -0.70 2.26
N LEU A 60 -13.64 0.38 2.72
CA LEU A 60 -14.63 0.30 3.78
C LEU A 60 -15.99 -0.04 3.18
N PRO A 61 -16.77 -0.94 3.79
CA PRO A 61 -18.07 -1.38 3.27
C PRO A 61 -19.14 -0.27 3.32
N ALA A 62 -18.94 0.75 4.16
CA ALA A 62 -19.83 1.89 4.28
C ALA A 62 -19.04 3.18 4.57
N ASN A 63 -19.69 4.33 4.43
CA ASN A 63 -19.12 5.60 4.84
C ASN A 63 -19.10 5.71 6.38
N GLU A 64 -18.01 5.26 6.99
CA GLU A 64 -17.82 5.30 8.45
C GLU A 64 -17.25 6.64 8.95
N GLY A 65 -17.15 7.61 8.04
CA GLY A 65 -16.64 8.94 8.31
C GLY A 65 -15.12 9.05 8.38
N ILE A 66 -14.65 10.29 8.48
CA ILE A 66 -13.22 10.64 8.52
C ILE A 66 -12.45 9.95 9.67
N PRO A 67 -13.00 9.85 10.90
CA PRO A 67 -12.25 9.24 12.01
C PRO A 67 -11.93 7.77 11.76
N GLN A 68 -12.90 6.97 11.31
CA GLN A 68 -12.64 5.55 11.07
C GLN A 68 -11.77 5.30 9.85
N GLY A 69 -11.99 6.04 8.77
CA GLY A 69 -11.14 5.95 7.59
C GLY A 69 -9.65 6.17 7.92
N ARG A 70 -9.34 7.12 8.79
CA ARG A 70 -7.97 7.37 9.26
C ARG A 70 -7.45 6.25 10.16
N ASN A 71 -8.25 5.79 11.11
CA ASN A 71 -7.84 4.73 12.05
C ASN A 71 -7.56 3.42 11.33
N VAL A 72 -8.40 3.05 10.36
CA VAL A 72 -8.19 1.85 9.53
C VAL A 72 -6.91 1.99 8.70
N GLY A 73 -6.68 3.15 8.10
CA GLY A 73 -5.43 3.42 7.38
C GLY A 73 -4.19 3.36 8.27
N ALA A 74 -4.27 3.88 9.49
CA ALA A 74 -3.15 3.87 10.46
C ALA A 74 -2.90 2.49 11.07
N GLY A 75 -3.94 1.67 11.23
CA GLY A 75 -3.84 0.30 11.72
C GLY A 75 -3.27 -0.69 10.69
N MET A 76 -3.12 -0.27 9.43
CA MET A 76 -2.54 -1.11 8.40
C MET A 76 -1.03 -1.22 8.59
N PRO A 77 -0.48 -2.44 8.69
CA PRO A 77 0.96 -2.63 8.72
C PRO A 77 1.54 -2.18 7.37
N THR A 78 2.28 -1.06 7.39
CA THR A 78 2.99 -0.54 6.22
C THR A 78 4.37 -1.15 6.05
N SER A 79 4.72 -2.21 6.81
CA SER A 79 6.01 -2.87 6.70
C SER A 79 6.17 -3.47 5.31
N THR A 80 6.99 -2.83 4.49
CA THR A 80 7.62 -3.46 3.34
C THR A 80 8.63 -4.45 3.90
N GLY A 81 8.17 -5.67 4.21
CA GLY A 81 9.06 -6.78 4.45
C GLY A 81 9.82 -7.10 3.17
N SER A 82 11.09 -6.71 3.09
CA SER A 82 12.02 -7.25 2.11
C SER A 82 12.45 -8.67 2.52
N SER A 83 11.87 -9.68 1.85
CA SER A 83 12.46 -10.98 1.41
C SER A 83 13.00 -11.98 2.48
N PRO A 84 13.23 -13.29 2.18
CA PRO A 84 13.77 -13.84 0.93
C PRO A 84 12.92 -14.92 0.24
N ALA A 85 13.08 -15.01 -1.08
CA ALA A 85 12.96 -16.28 -1.78
C ALA A 85 13.92 -17.29 -1.13
N THR A 86 13.39 -18.23 -0.35
CA THR A 86 14.10 -19.45 0.01
C THR A 86 13.89 -20.43 -1.14
N GLY A 87 14.93 -20.61 -1.95
CA GLY A 87 15.02 -21.75 -2.84
C GLY A 87 15.08 -23.05 -2.01
N SER A 88 14.16 -23.97 -2.29
CA SER A 88 14.47 -25.39 -2.27
C SER A 88 14.62 -25.79 -3.74
N GLY A 89 15.80 -26.11 -4.26
CA GLY A 89 16.61 -27.21 -3.74
C GLY A 89 15.90 -28.51 -4.10
N SER A 90 15.94 -28.91 -5.37
CA SER A 90 15.85 -30.34 -5.72
C SER A 90 17.10 -31.03 -5.18
N PRO A 91 16.91 -32.15 -4.47
CA PRO A 91 17.66 -33.34 -4.81
C PRO A 91 16.73 -34.56 -4.98
N THR A 92 17.00 -35.28 -6.06
CA THR A 92 16.59 -36.64 -6.42
C THR A 92 16.13 -37.56 -5.28
N ALA A 93 14.90 -38.07 -5.41
CA ALA A 93 14.50 -39.46 -5.12
C ALA A 93 13.38 -39.78 -6.14
N ALA A 94 13.65 -40.44 -7.26
CA ALA A 94 13.86 -41.89 -7.43
C ALA A 94 12.75 -42.75 -6.78
N CYS A 95 12.06 -43.50 -7.66
CA CYS A 95 11.10 -44.60 -7.44
C CYS A 95 9.60 -44.25 -7.52
N PRO A 96 8.98 -44.53 -8.69
CA PRO A 96 7.82 -45.41 -8.71
C PRO A 96 8.05 -46.59 -9.67
N LEU A 97 7.86 -47.79 -9.13
CA LEU A 97 7.30 -48.99 -9.79
C LEU A 97 7.31 -48.99 -11.33
N PHE A 98 8.33 -49.65 -11.91
CA PHE A 98 8.21 -50.66 -12.96
C PHE A 98 9.51 -51.47 -13.04
#